data_AF-A0A5C9A8Q1-F1
#
_entry.id   AF-A0A5C9A8Q1-F1
#
_cell.length_a   1.000
_cell.length_b   1.000
_cell.length_c   1.000
_cell.angle_alpha   90.00
_cell.angle_beta   90.00
_cell.angle_gamma   90.00
#
_symmetry.space_group_name_H-M   'P 1'
#
loop_
_entity.id
_entity.type
_entity.pdbx_description
1 polymer ?
#
loop_
_entity_poly.entity_id
_entity_poly.type
_entity_poly.pdbx_seq_one_letter_code
_entity_poly.pdbx_strand_id
1 'polypeptide(L)' 'MTELRGTDSDLNSHSKPSRFFMDAGKWYFHTREGGIEGPYDYLYEAERDLEAYVNMFASSVQAHSGPLELQPLEMRWR' A
#
# COMPACT_ATOMS: atom_id res chain seq x y z
N MET A 1 -42.11 19.94 -12.07
CA MET A 1 -41.09 19.30 -12.92
C MET A 1 -39.79 20.07 -12.74
N THR A 2 -38.85 19.50 -11.98
CA THR A 2 -37.42 19.34 -12.31
C THR A 2 -36.75 18.71 -11.09
N GLU A 3 -36.44 17.42 -11.24
CA GLU A 3 -35.72 16.58 -10.29
C GLU A 3 -34.32 17.16 -10.05
N LEU A 4 -33.93 17.42 -8.79
CA LEU A 4 -32.55 17.79 -8.49
C LEU A 4 -32.00 17.01 -7.29
N ARG A 5 -31.24 16.00 -7.69
CA ARG A 5 -30.05 15.43 -7.03
C ARG A 5 -30.29 14.66 -5.74
N GLY A 6 -30.64 13.39 -5.93
CA GLY A 6 -29.99 12.35 -5.13
C GLY A 6 -28.47 12.38 -5.35
N THR A 7 -27.75 11.85 -4.36
CA THR A 7 -26.30 11.66 -4.34
C THR A 7 -25.51 12.84 -3.80
N ASP A 8 -25.38 12.87 -2.47
CA ASP A 8 -24.09 13.14 -1.84
C ASP A 8 -23.99 12.29 -0.56
N SER A 9 -23.74 10.99 -0.76
CA SER A 9 -23.17 10.14 0.29
C SER A 9 -21.70 9.94 -0.06
N ASP A 10 -20.94 11.03 -0.11
CA ASP A 10 -19.48 10.97 -0.27
C ASP A 10 -18.79 11.97 0.67
N LEU A 11 -19.10 11.88 1.97
CA LEU A 11 -18.39 12.66 2.99
C LEU A 11 -17.59 11.81 3.97
N ASN A 12 -17.34 10.54 3.66
CA ASN A 12 -16.39 9.72 4.41
C ASN A 12 -15.64 8.67 3.57
N SER A 13 -15.55 8.86 2.25
CA SER A 13 -14.62 8.05 1.47
C SER A 13 -13.23 8.60 1.73
N HIS A 14 -12.59 8.10 2.78
CA HIS A 14 -11.13 8.06 2.90
C HIS A 14 -10.65 7.23 1.71
N SER A 15 -10.72 7.82 0.52
CA SER A 15 -10.46 7.20 -0.77
C SER A 15 -8.99 6.87 -0.78
N LYS A 16 -8.69 5.69 -0.22
CA LYS A 16 -7.45 4.97 -0.42
C LYS A 16 -7.17 5.10 -1.91
N PRO A 17 -5.98 5.57 -2.33
CA PRO A 17 -5.66 5.57 -3.74
C PRO A 17 -5.90 4.15 -4.24
N SER A 18 -6.79 3.99 -5.21
CA SER A 18 -7.08 2.69 -5.79
C SER A 18 -5.80 2.24 -6.48
N ARG A 19 -4.96 1.52 -5.73
CA ARG A 19 -3.69 0.96 -6.25
C ARG A 19 -3.97 -0.02 -7.37
N PHE A 20 -5.22 -0.47 -7.51
CA PHE A 20 -5.69 -1.38 -8.52
C PHE A 20 -6.21 -0.66 -9.76
N PHE A 21 -5.86 -1.19 -10.93
CA PHE A 21 -6.39 -0.78 -12.22
C PHE A 21 -6.61 -2.00 -13.12
N MET A 22 -7.48 -1.85 -14.12
CA MET A 22 -7.77 -2.89 -15.09
C MET A 22 -7.20 -2.49 -16.45
N ASP A 23 -6.43 -3.40 -17.07
CA ASP A 23 -5.91 -3.24 -18.42
C ASP A 23 -6.13 -4.54 -19.21
N ALA A 24 -6.65 -4.42 -20.44
CA ALA A 24 -6.98 -5.55 -21.32
C ALA A 24 -7.83 -6.68 -20.66
N GLY A 25 -8.72 -6.34 -19.72
CA GLY A 25 -9.55 -7.32 -19.00
C GLY A 25 -8.80 -8.10 -17.91
N LYS A 26 -7.59 -7.66 -17.55
CA LYS A 26 -6.80 -8.18 -16.44
C LYS A 26 -6.64 -7.11 -15.37
N TRP A 27 -6.54 -7.54 -14.13
CA TRP A 27 -6.30 -6.68 -12.98
C TRP A 27 -4.81 -6.54 -12.69
N TYR A 28 -4.42 -5.33 -12.32
CA TYR A 28 -3.06 -4.99 -11.94
C TYR A 28 -3.07 -4.09 -10.71
N PHE A 29 -1.93 -4.00 -10.01
CA PHE A 29 -1.76 -3.01 -8.96
C PHE A 29 -0.40 -2.31 -8.98
N HIS A 30 -0.37 -1.08 -8.47
CA HIS A 30 0.85 -0.29 -8.29
C HIS A 30 1.51 -0.60 -6.95
N THR A 31 2.77 -1.03 -7.00
CA THR A 31 3.64 -1.12 -5.83
C THR A 31 4.14 0.27 -5.43
N ARG A 32 4.59 0.42 -4.19
CA ARG A 32 5.15 1.69 -3.68
C ARG A 32 6.45 2.10 -4.41
N GLU A 33 7.14 1.15 -5.02
CA GLU A 33 8.37 1.35 -5.79
C GLU A 33 8.09 1.89 -7.20
N GLY A 34 6.81 2.09 -7.57
CA GLY A 34 6.40 2.48 -8.92
C GLY A 34 6.31 1.30 -9.90
N GLY A 35 6.45 0.07 -9.41
CA GLY A 35 6.25 -1.15 -10.18
C GLY A 35 4.76 -1.46 -10.37
N ILE A 36 4.47 -2.25 -11.41
CA ILE A 36 3.13 -2.77 -11.68
C ILE A 36 3.20 -4.29 -11.47
N GLU A 37 2.30 -4.81 -10.63
CA GLU A 37 2.13 -6.24 -10.35
C GLU A 37 0.82 -6.76 -10.95
N GLY A 38 0.82 -8.06 -11.29
CA GLY A 38 -0.20 -8.72 -12.09
C GLY A 38 0.41 -9.41 -13.33
N PRO A 39 -0.41 -9.85 -14.29
CA PRO A 39 -1.87 -9.74 -14.37
C PRO A 39 -2.64 -10.73 -13.48
N TYR A 40 -3.74 -10.28 -12.89
CA TYR A 40 -4.71 -11.10 -12.15
C TYR A 40 -6.03 -11.21 -12.94
N ASP A 41 -6.77 -12.30 -12.74
CA ASP A 41 -8.08 -12.49 -13.38
C ASP A 41 -9.18 -11.76 -12.60
N TYR A 42 -9.04 -11.71 -11.27
CA TYR A 42 -10.00 -11.06 -10.38
C TYR A 42 -9.35 -10.07 -9.42
N LEU A 43 -10.11 -9.04 -9.03
CA LEU A 43 -9.65 -8.01 -8.09
C LEU A 43 -9.22 -8.59 -6.73
N TYR A 44 -9.94 -9.60 -6.22
CA TYR A 44 -9.64 -10.19 -4.91
C TYR A 44 -8.25 -10.85 -4.87
N GLU A 45 -7.75 -11.35 -6.00
CA GLU A 45 -6.42 -11.95 -6.10
C GLU A 45 -5.35 -10.88 -5.95
N ALA A 46 -5.54 -9.75 -6.65
CA ALA A 46 -4.67 -8.59 -6.56
C ALA A 46 -4.68 -8.00 -5.13
N GLU A 47 -5.85 -7.95 -4.48
CA GLU A 47 -5.97 -7.49 -3.09
C GLU A 47 -5.18 -8.37 -2.12
N ARG A 48 -5.33 -9.70 -2.22
CA ARG A 48 -4.59 -10.65 -1.38
C ARG A 48 -3.08 -10.50 -1.53
N ASP A 49 -2.61 -10.34 -2.77
CA ASP A 49 -1.19 -10.17 -3.07
C ASP A 49 -0.65 -8.83 -2.57
N LEU A 50 -1.42 -7.75 -2.74
CA LEU A 50 -1.08 -6.44 -2.17
C LEU A 50 -1.01 -6.49 -0.65
N GLU A 51 -1.93 -7.17 0.03
CA GLU A 51 -1.89 -7.35 1.49
C GLU A 51 -0.65 -8.12 1.92
N ALA A 52 -0.29 -9.20 1.22
CA ALA A 52 0.93 -9.96 1.48
C ALA A 52 2.18 -9.09 1.27
N TYR A 53 2.21 -8.29 0.21
CA TYR A 53 3.27 -7.32 -0.06
C TYR A 53 3.38 -6.30 1.08
N VAL A 54 2.27 -5.63 1.45
CA VAL A 54 2.27 -4.65 2.55
C VAL A 54 2.73 -5.29 3.86
N ASN A 55 2.30 -6.51 4.16
CA ASN A 55 2.71 -7.23 5.37
C ASN A 55 4.22 -7.57 5.38
N MET A 56 4.76 -8.03 4.25
CA MET A 56 6.20 -8.32 4.10
C MET A 56 7.05 -7.04 4.28
N PHE A 57 6.63 -5.93 3.68
CA PHE A 57 7.33 -4.64 3.79
C PHE A 57 7.12 -3.95 5.15
N ALA A 58 5.98 -4.14 5.81
CA ALA A 58 5.77 -3.64 7.17
C ALA A 58 6.67 -4.39 8.17
N SER A 59 6.82 -5.70 7.97
CA SER A 59 7.70 -6.54 8.80
C SER A 59 9.18 -6.17 8.63
N SER A 60 9.62 -5.77 7.42
CA SER A 60 11.00 -5.32 7.21
C SER A 60 11.29 -3.95 7.85
N VAL A 61 10.28 -3.07 7.96
CA VAL A 61 10.39 -1.79 8.68
C VAL A 61 10.34 -1.97 10.20
N GLN A 62 9.65 -3.00 10.71
CA GLN A 62 9.58 -3.25 12.16
C GLN A 62 10.83 -3.92 12.76
N ALA A 63 11.71 -4.49 11.94
CA ALA A 63 12.98 -5.09 12.40
C ALA A 63 14.02 -4.05 12.88
N HIS A 64 13.77 -2.74 12.72
CA HIS A 64 14.66 -1.68 13.22
C HIS A 64 13.97 -0.69 14.19
N SER A 65 12.80 -1.04 14.73
CA SER A 65 12.14 -0.28 15.81
C SER A 65 12.55 -0.78 17.20
N GLY A 66 13.78 -1.29 17.34
CA GLY A 66 14.47 -1.26 18.63
C GLY A 66 14.96 0.16 18.88
N PRO A 67 15.03 0.64 20.14
CA PRO A 67 15.67 1.93 20.40
C PRO A 67 17.06 1.88 19.76
N LEU A 68 17.34 2.85 18.89
CA LEU A 68 18.66 3.09 18.36
C LEU A 68 19.57 3.46 19.54
N GLU A 69 20.01 2.46 20.28
CA GLU A 69 21.18 2.56 21.14
C GLU A 69 22.36 2.68 20.17
N LEU A 70 22.57 3.90 19.70
CA LEU A 70 23.85 4.35 19.18
C LEU A 70 24.85 4.10 20.30
N GLN A 71 25.42 2.89 20.35
CA GLN A 71 26.57 2.64 21.20
C GLN A 71 27.62 3.66 20.77
N PRO A 72 28.01 4.61 21.64
CA PRO A 72 29.09 5.51 21.30
C PRO A 72 30.29 4.61 21.02
N LEU A 73 30.83 4.71 19.80
CA LEU A 73 32.06 4.06 19.41
C LEU A 73 33.11 4.53 20.42
N GLU A 74 33.39 3.71 21.44
CA GLU A 74 34.49 3.94 22.36
C GLU A 74 35.75 3.84 21.52
N MET A 75 36.14 5.00 20.98
CA MET A 75 37.42 5.27 20.40
C MET A 75 38.43 5.24 21.54
N ARG A 76 38.80 4.01 21.90
CA ARG A 76 40.01 3.68 22.65
C ARG A 76 41.21 4.15 21.83
N TRP A 77 41.55 5.42 21.99
CA TRP A 77 42.85 5.96 21.65
C TRP A 77 43.62 6.21 22.93
N ARG A 78 44.66 5.39 23.10
CA ARG A 78 45.77 5.43 24.07
C ARG A 78 45.53 4.82 25.44
#